data_AF-A0AAV6JD27-F1
#
_entry.id   AF-A0AAV6JD27-F1
#
_cell.length_a   1.000
_cell.length_b   1.000
_cell.length_c   1.000
_cell.angle_alpha   90.00
_cell.angle_beta   90.00
_cell.angle_gamma   90.00
#
_symmetry.space_group_name_H-M   'P 1'
#
loop_
_entity.id
_entity.type
_entity.pdbx_description
1 polymer ?
#
loop_
_entity_poly.entity_id
_entity_poly.type
_entity_poly.pdbx_seq_one_letter_code
_entity_poly.pdbx_strand_id
1 'polypeptide(L)'
;MVLSEDPGKDILMMCYFAYPFAGVPPSTSGFATTSSATTTQTSTSLTVASTSGTTSTVSTTISPAPKLPSEITGKTVEEIIKEWNSELQERTGKFRKQANAIAEWDKRILQNRDILLRLEAEVAKVVETQSTVERQLELIETHQQEVDKALSSVEDEAQRIYKDERNVLLDDEAASTRDAMYEQAEIIEREVEQMAEQIKTIIQTLNANQGGELDAVDGMSPLDVVVRILNNQLSSLMWIDEKAEEFSSRIQKLANQGSAANRELIAPKYWLS
;
A
#
# COMPACT_ATOMS: atom_id res chain seq x y z
N MET A 1 -16.35 47.90 -32.25
CA MET A 1 -16.63 46.58 -32.84
C MET A 1 -16.16 45.58 -31.79
N VAL A 2 -17.11 44.91 -31.15
CA VAL A 2 -16.92 44.05 -29.98
C VAL A 2 -16.52 42.65 -30.46
N LEU A 3 -15.41 42.13 -29.95
CA LEU A 3 -15.02 40.71 -29.97
C LEU A 3 -14.49 40.45 -28.56
N SER A 4 -15.31 40.09 -27.57
CA SER A 4 -15.81 38.75 -27.26
C SER A 4 -14.67 37.71 -27.17
N GLU A 5 -13.91 37.79 -26.09
CA GLU A 5 -12.99 36.74 -25.63
C GLU A 5 -13.79 35.63 -24.94
N ASP A 6 -13.57 34.41 -25.42
CA ASP A 6 -14.28 33.19 -25.02
C ASP A 6 -13.43 32.45 -23.95
N PRO A 7 -13.86 32.33 -22.68
CA PRO A 7 -13.05 31.76 -21.59
C PRO A 7 -12.96 30.22 -21.62
N GLY A 8 -13.34 29.58 -22.73
CA GLY A 8 -13.43 28.11 -22.84
C GLY A 8 -12.15 27.37 -23.27
N LYS A 9 -11.03 28.06 -23.53
CA LYS A 9 -9.82 27.43 -24.08
C LYS A 9 -8.71 27.11 -23.09
N ASP A 10 -8.71 27.70 -21.89
CA ASP A 10 -7.61 27.51 -20.92
C ASP A 10 -7.75 26.29 -20.00
N ILE A 11 -8.83 25.50 -20.12
CA ILE A 11 -9.06 24.32 -19.26
C ILE A 11 -8.58 23.01 -19.92
N LEU A 12 -8.21 23.02 -21.20
CA LEU A 12 -7.86 21.79 -21.95
C LEU A 12 -6.36 21.48 -22.05
N MET A 13 -5.48 22.26 -21.42
CA MET A 13 -4.02 22.06 -21.51
C MET A 13 -3.37 21.58 -20.19
N MET A 14 -4.13 20.92 -19.31
CA MET A 14 -3.64 20.38 -18.03
C MET A 14 -3.83 18.86 -17.85
N CYS A 15 -3.92 18.07 -18.93
CA CYS A 15 -4.14 16.62 -18.83
C CYS A 15 -3.23 15.74 -19.70
N TYR A 16 -1.97 16.12 -19.92
CA TYR A 16 -1.01 15.26 -20.63
C TYR A 16 0.31 15.11 -19.90
N PHE A 17 0.30 14.34 -18.81
CA PHE A 17 1.42 13.46 -18.45
C PHE A 17 0.85 12.17 -17.86
N ALA A 18 0.51 11.24 -18.75
CA ALA A 18 0.23 9.86 -18.38
C ALA A 18 1.57 9.13 -18.20
N TYR A 19 1.89 8.76 -16.95
CA TYR A 19 2.87 7.71 -16.69
C TYR A 19 2.16 6.34 -16.68
N PRO A 20 2.78 5.29 -17.24
CA PRO A 20 2.17 3.95 -17.27
C PRO A 20 2.24 3.33 -15.87
N PHE A 21 1.09 3.22 -15.22
CA PHE A 21 0.90 2.35 -14.07
C PHE A 21 0.92 0.90 -14.56
N ALA A 22 1.93 0.14 -14.15
CA ALA A 22 2.04 -1.29 -14.42
C ALA A 22 0.88 -2.03 -13.71
N GLY A 23 -0.18 -2.31 -14.46
CA GLY A 23 -1.27 -3.16 -14.03
C GLY A 23 -0.82 -4.62 -13.98
N VAL A 24 -0.80 -5.21 -12.79
CA VAL A 24 -0.79 -6.66 -12.60
C VAL A 24 -2.11 -7.22 -13.16
N PRO A 25 -2.10 -8.25 -14.03
CA PRO A 25 -3.35 -8.89 -14.46
C PRO A 25 -3.97 -9.67 -13.29
N PRO A 26 -5.25 -9.45 -12.94
CA PRO A 26 -5.94 -10.36 -12.05
C PRO A 26 -6.21 -11.67 -12.79
N SER A 27 -5.61 -12.76 -12.30
CA SER A 27 -6.04 -14.12 -12.64
C SER A 27 -7.51 -14.30 -12.24
N THR A 28 -8.39 -14.22 -13.24
CA THR A 28 -9.82 -14.53 -13.13
C THR A 28 -10.00 -16.04 -12.99
N SER A 29 -10.19 -16.51 -11.76
CA SER A 29 -10.90 -17.76 -11.50
C SER A 29 -12.39 -17.45 -11.45
N GLY A 30 -13.14 -17.98 -12.43
CA GLY A 30 -14.57 -17.78 -12.53
C GLY A 30 -15.32 -18.49 -11.40
N PHE A 31 -15.97 -17.71 -10.54
CA PHE A 31 -17.02 -18.19 -9.65
C PHE A 31 -18.32 -17.45 -10.01
N ALA A 32 -19.30 -18.20 -10.52
CA ALA A 32 -20.61 -17.69 -10.84
C ALA A 32 -21.41 -17.48 -9.55
N THR A 33 -21.71 -16.23 -9.22
CA THR A 33 -22.62 -15.86 -8.14
C THR A 33 -23.95 -15.44 -8.74
N THR A 34 -24.95 -16.31 -8.66
CA THR A 34 -26.35 -15.96 -8.91
C THR A 34 -26.88 -15.07 -7.79
N SER A 35 -27.33 -13.87 -8.16
CA SER A 35 -28.08 -12.95 -7.30
C SER A 35 -29.44 -13.56 -6.92
N SER A 36 -29.73 -13.60 -5.61
CA SER A 36 -31.10 -13.74 -5.10
C SER A 36 -31.48 -12.45 -4.39
N ALA A 37 -32.49 -11.78 -4.94
CA ALA A 37 -33.11 -10.60 -4.38
C ALA A 37 -34.00 -10.97 -3.18
N THR A 38 -34.04 -10.03 -2.24
CA THR A 38 -34.89 -9.92 -1.06
C THR A 38 -36.37 -9.75 -1.41
N THR A 39 -37.26 -10.42 -0.67
CA THR A 39 -38.61 -9.91 -0.34
C THR A 39 -39.23 -10.61 0.88
N THR A 40 -39.51 -9.79 1.90
CA THR A 40 -40.72 -9.72 2.77
C THR A 40 -41.23 -10.94 3.58
N GLN A 41 -41.02 -10.81 4.89
CA GLN A 41 -41.98 -10.92 6.01
C GLN A 41 -43.46 -11.15 5.65
N THR A 42 -44.10 -12.16 6.26
CA THR A 42 -45.53 -12.13 6.68
C THR A 42 -45.76 -13.13 7.81
N SER A 43 -46.34 -12.63 8.90
CA SER A 43 -46.80 -13.39 10.07
C SER A 43 -48.30 -13.74 9.96
N THR A 44 -48.66 -14.89 10.56
CA THR A 44 -49.95 -15.25 11.21
C THR A 44 -51.28 -15.14 10.43
N SER A 45 -52.06 -16.24 10.37
CA SER A 45 -53.20 -16.47 11.29
C SER A 45 -53.92 -17.80 11.03
N LEU A 46 -54.41 -18.40 12.11
CA LEU A 46 -55.45 -19.44 12.10
C LEU A 46 -56.82 -18.79 11.89
N THR A 47 -57.69 -19.38 11.07
CA THR A 47 -59.15 -19.26 11.22
C THR A 47 -59.84 -20.56 10.81
N VAL A 48 -60.71 -21.03 11.70
CA VAL A 48 -61.72 -22.07 11.47
C VAL A 48 -63.03 -21.36 11.12
N ALA A 49 -63.74 -21.82 10.09
CA ALA A 49 -65.17 -21.52 9.93
C ALA A 49 -65.86 -22.64 9.15
N SER A 50 -66.82 -23.27 9.83
CA SER A 50 -67.83 -24.19 9.32
C SER A 50 -68.91 -23.43 8.53
N THR A 51 -69.55 -24.05 7.52
CA THR A 51 -71.03 -24.12 7.37
C THR A 51 -71.48 -24.85 6.08
N SER A 52 -72.30 -25.88 6.32
CA SER A 52 -73.45 -26.49 5.65
C SER A 52 -73.91 -26.17 4.20
N GLY A 53 -74.29 -27.27 3.51
CA GLY A 53 -75.43 -27.42 2.57
C GLY A 53 -75.04 -27.72 1.11
N THR A 54 -75.67 -28.57 0.28
CA THR A 54 -76.80 -29.52 0.38
C THR A 54 -76.79 -30.40 -0.91
N THR A 55 -77.04 -31.72 -0.77
CA THR A 55 -77.63 -32.70 -1.72
C THR A 55 -77.03 -33.13 -3.07
N SER A 56 -77.05 -34.48 -3.24
CA SER A 56 -77.21 -35.31 -4.46
C SER A 56 -76.00 -35.38 -5.41
N THR A 57 -75.47 -36.53 -5.83
CA THR A 57 -76.12 -37.79 -6.24
C THR A 57 -75.08 -38.92 -6.23
N VAL A 58 -75.52 -40.15 -5.95
CA VAL A 58 -74.74 -41.39 -6.02
C VAL A 58 -74.21 -41.62 -7.43
N SER A 59 -72.91 -41.90 -7.55
CA SER A 59 -72.34 -42.67 -8.65
C SER A 59 -71.16 -43.47 -8.12
N THR A 60 -71.41 -44.77 -7.96
CA THR A 60 -70.42 -45.81 -7.71
C THR A 60 -69.51 -45.94 -8.92
N THR A 61 -68.38 -45.23 -8.90
CA THR A 61 -67.23 -45.57 -9.71
C THR A 61 -66.11 -45.95 -8.78
N ILE A 62 -65.74 -47.23 -8.84
CA ILE A 62 -64.56 -47.80 -8.21
C ILE A 62 -63.36 -47.09 -8.83
N SER A 63 -62.95 -45.97 -8.22
CA SER A 63 -61.65 -45.38 -8.49
C SER A 63 -60.61 -46.43 -8.08
N PRO A 64 -59.62 -46.77 -8.93
CA PRO A 64 -58.52 -47.60 -8.46
C PRO A 64 -57.93 -46.90 -7.24
N ALA A 65 -57.69 -47.67 -6.19
CA ALA A 65 -56.95 -47.22 -5.01
C ALA A 65 -55.74 -46.39 -5.47
N PRO A 66 -55.41 -45.29 -4.78
CA PRO A 66 -54.23 -44.51 -5.12
C PRO A 66 -53.05 -45.47 -5.18
N LYS A 67 -52.42 -45.59 -6.36
CA LYS A 67 -51.21 -46.39 -6.53
C LYS A 67 -50.18 -45.80 -5.59
N LEU A 68 -50.04 -46.46 -4.45
CA LEU A 68 -48.98 -46.21 -3.48
C LEU A 68 -47.66 -46.23 -4.26
N PRO A 69 -46.72 -45.31 -3.96
CA PRO A 69 -45.42 -45.31 -4.62
C PRO A 69 -44.86 -46.73 -4.56
N SER A 70 -44.38 -47.25 -5.70
CA SER A 70 -44.08 -48.66 -5.95
C SER A 70 -43.06 -49.31 -5.00
N GLU A 71 -42.54 -48.56 -4.03
CA GLU A 71 -41.65 -48.98 -2.95
C GLU A 71 -42.41 -49.59 -1.73
N ILE A 72 -43.74 -49.44 -1.67
CA ILE A 72 -44.60 -49.88 -0.56
C ILE A 72 -45.30 -51.22 -0.82
N THR A 73 -45.50 -51.60 -2.09
CA THR A 73 -46.24 -52.82 -2.44
C THR A 73 -45.39 -54.07 -2.28
N GLY A 74 -45.56 -54.77 -1.16
CA GLY A 74 -44.89 -56.03 -0.84
C GLY A 74 -44.08 -56.04 0.47
N LYS A 75 -43.94 -54.88 1.14
CA LYS A 75 -43.28 -54.75 2.45
C LYS A 75 -44.31 -54.64 3.58
N THR A 76 -44.02 -55.19 4.76
CA THR A 76 -44.88 -54.98 5.93
C THR A 76 -44.79 -53.53 6.41
N VAL A 77 -45.83 -53.03 7.09
CA VAL A 77 -45.83 -51.65 7.66
C VAL A 77 -44.60 -51.41 8.54
N GLU A 78 -44.14 -52.42 9.26
CA GLU A 78 -42.92 -52.37 10.07
C GLU A 78 -41.64 -52.20 9.24
N GLU A 79 -41.52 -52.82 8.06
CA GLU A 79 -40.39 -52.60 7.16
C GLU A 79 -40.36 -51.16 6.62
N ILE A 80 -41.52 -50.59 6.30
CA ILE A 80 -41.63 -49.19 5.82
C ILE A 80 -41.21 -48.21 6.93
N ILE A 81 -41.66 -48.44 8.17
CA ILE A 81 -41.27 -47.62 9.32
C ILE A 81 -39.76 -47.71 9.58
N LYS A 82 -39.18 -48.92 9.46
CA LYS A 82 -37.75 -49.13 9.64
C LYS A 82 -36.92 -48.42 8.57
N GLU A 83 -37.35 -48.48 7.31
CA GLU A 83 -36.71 -47.79 6.19
C GLU A 83 -36.75 -46.27 6.38
N TRP A 84 -37.92 -45.69 6.68
CA TRP A 84 -38.04 -44.24 6.93
C TRP A 84 -37.22 -43.78 8.14
N ASN A 85 -37.11 -44.61 9.18
CA ASN A 85 -36.28 -44.29 10.33
C ASN A 85 -34.78 -44.30 9.95
N SER A 86 -34.35 -45.31 9.20
CA SER A 86 -32.98 -45.39 8.65
C SER A 86 -32.67 -44.17 7.77
N GLU A 87 -33.56 -43.83 6.84
CA GLU A 87 -33.39 -42.69 5.94
C GLU A 87 -33.38 -41.36 6.71
N LEU A 88 -34.27 -41.19 7.70
CA LEU A 88 -34.30 -40.02 8.56
C LEU A 88 -32.99 -39.87 9.34
N GLN A 89 -32.47 -40.98 9.89
CA GLN A 89 -31.22 -40.97 10.65
C GLN A 89 -30.02 -40.66 9.74
N GLU A 90 -30.01 -41.19 8.51
CA GLU A 90 -28.98 -40.86 7.52
C GLU A 90 -29.03 -39.39 7.10
N ARG A 91 -30.22 -38.86 6.77
CA ARG A 91 -30.41 -37.45 6.39
C ARG A 91 -30.06 -36.51 7.54
N THR A 92 -30.42 -36.86 8.78
CA THR A 92 -30.03 -36.11 9.98
C THR A 92 -28.52 -36.09 10.16
N GLY A 93 -27.86 -37.23 9.91
CA GLY A 93 -26.40 -37.32 9.91
C GLY A 93 -25.73 -36.42 8.86
N LYS A 94 -26.24 -36.45 7.62
CA LYS A 94 -25.75 -35.58 6.52
C LYS A 94 -25.99 -34.10 6.82
N PHE A 95 -27.18 -33.75 7.32
CA PHE A 95 -27.51 -32.37 7.71
C PHE A 95 -26.58 -31.86 8.81
N ARG A 96 -26.30 -32.67 9.84
CA ARG A 96 -25.35 -32.28 10.90
C ARG A 96 -23.95 -32.03 10.36
N LYS A 97 -23.47 -32.88 9.42
CA LYS A 97 -22.16 -32.68 8.76
C LYS A 97 -22.13 -31.38 7.95
N GLN A 98 -23.20 -31.10 7.20
CA GLN A 98 -23.32 -29.85 6.44
C GLN A 98 -23.38 -28.62 7.35
N ALA A 99 -24.16 -28.67 8.43
CA ALA A 99 -24.23 -27.58 9.41
C ALA A 99 -22.87 -27.30 10.04
N ASN A 100 -22.09 -28.33 10.37
CA ASN A 100 -20.73 -28.16 10.88
C ASN A 100 -19.79 -27.55 9.82
N ALA A 101 -19.85 -28.02 8.57
CA ALA A 101 -19.04 -27.46 7.49
C ALA A 101 -19.37 -25.97 7.23
N ILE A 102 -20.66 -25.62 7.26
CA ILE A 102 -21.11 -24.22 7.15
C ILE A 102 -20.59 -23.39 8.32
N ALA A 103 -20.64 -23.90 9.55
CA ALA A 103 -20.10 -23.20 10.72
C ALA A 103 -18.58 -22.97 10.62
N GLU A 104 -17.82 -23.93 10.08
CA GLU A 104 -16.40 -23.75 9.81
C GLU A 104 -16.14 -22.70 8.71
N TRP A 105 -16.96 -22.68 7.67
CA TRP A 105 -16.86 -21.69 6.60
C TRP A 105 -17.18 -20.29 7.11
N ASP A 106 -18.22 -20.14 7.93
CA ASP A 106 -18.58 -18.87 8.57
C ASP A 106 -17.43 -18.34 9.44
N LYS A 107 -16.80 -19.21 10.24
CA LYS A 107 -15.61 -18.85 11.01
C LYS A 107 -14.47 -18.33 10.12
N ARG A 108 -14.21 -18.96 8.96
CA ARG A 108 -13.19 -18.50 8.01
C ARG A 108 -13.57 -17.17 7.37
N ILE A 109 -14.84 -16.94 7.04
CA ILE A 109 -15.32 -15.67 6.49
C ILE A 109 -15.09 -14.54 7.50
N LEU A 110 -15.41 -14.76 8.77
CA LEU A 110 -15.15 -13.77 9.82
C LEU A 110 -13.66 -13.46 9.98
N GLN A 111 -12.79 -14.48 9.97
CA GLN A 111 -11.34 -14.27 10.01
C GLN A 111 -10.83 -13.47 8.81
N ASN A 112 -11.31 -13.79 7.60
CA ASN A 112 -10.93 -13.06 6.39
C ASN A 112 -11.43 -11.61 6.44
N ARG A 113 -12.63 -11.37 6.98
CA ARG A 113 -13.15 -10.02 7.21
C ARG A 113 -12.24 -9.23 8.15
N ASP A 114 -11.80 -9.82 9.26
CA ASP A 114 -10.91 -9.14 10.21
C ASP A 114 -9.56 -8.79 9.57
N ILE A 115 -9.02 -9.68 8.73
CA ILE A 115 -7.80 -9.40 7.96
C ILE A 115 -8.04 -8.26 6.96
N LEU A 116 -9.18 -8.27 6.26
CA LEU A 116 -9.52 -7.24 5.29
C LEU A 116 -9.68 -5.85 5.94
N LEU A 117 -10.32 -5.79 7.12
CA LEU A 117 -10.45 -4.55 7.88
C LEU A 117 -9.09 -4.02 8.36
N ARG A 118 -8.17 -4.90 8.76
CA ARG A 118 -6.80 -4.49 9.11
C ARG A 118 -6.06 -3.95 7.89
N LEU A 119 -6.18 -4.63 6.75
CA LEU A 119 -5.54 -4.21 5.50
C LEU A 119 -6.10 -2.86 5.04
N GLU A 120 -7.41 -2.64 5.14
CA GLU A 120 -8.03 -1.35 4.85
C GLU A 120 -7.44 -0.22 5.70
N ALA A 121 -7.27 -0.45 7.01
CA ALA A 121 -6.65 0.53 7.90
C ALA A 121 -5.17 0.80 7.54
N GLU A 122 -4.41 -0.24 7.17
CA GLU A 122 -3.04 -0.08 6.71
C GLU A 122 -2.94 0.69 5.39
N VAL A 123 -3.83 0.41 4.43
CA VAL A 123 -3.91 1.15 3.15
C VAL A 123 -4.27 2.61 3.40
N ALA A 124 -5.23 2.89 4.27
CA ALA A 124 -5.58 4.27 4.63
C ALA A 124 -4.36 5.03 5.20
N LYS A 125 -3.57 4.38 6.06
CA LYS A 125 -2.32 4.95 6.59
C LYS A 125 -1.28 5.18 5.48
N VAL A 126 -1.11 4.24 4.56
CA VAL A 126 -0.19 4.41 3.42
C VAL A 126 -0.60 5.60 2.57
N VAL A 127 -1.89 5.75 2.27
CA VAL A 127 -2.42 6.91 1.51
C VAL A 127 -2.15 8.22 2.24
N GLU A 128 -2.35 8.28 3.55
CA GLU A 128 -2.01 9.48 4.35
C GLU A 128 -0.51 9.80 4.29
N THR A 129 0.35 8.79 4.40
CA THR A 129 1.81 9.00 4.27
C THR A 129 2.20 9.44 2.88
N GLN A 130 1.58 8.88 1.84
CA GLN A 130 1.82 9.29 0.45
C GLN A 130 1.41 10.75 0.23
N SER A 131 0.22 11.14 0.69
CA SER A 131 -0.25 12.53 0.61
C SER A 131 0.68 13.50 1.35
N THR A 132 1.24 13.07 2.48
CA THR A 132 2.23 13.85 3.23
C THR A 132 3.52 14.05 2.42
N VAL A 133 4.03 12.98 1.80
CA VAL A 133 5.23 13.04 0.95
C VAL A 133 4.99 13.91 -0.28
N GLU A 134 3.84 13.77 -0.94
CA GLU A 134 3.45 14.62 -2.09
C GLU A 134 3.47 16.11 -1.70
N ARG A 135 2.89 16.46 -0.55
CA ARG A 135 2.92 17.85 -0.04
C ARG A 135 4.33 18.34 0.27
N GLN A 136 5.21 17.46 0.76
CA GLN A 136 6.61 17.81 1.00
C GLN A 136 7.37 18.03 -0.31
N LEU A 137 7.11 17.22 -1.33
CA LEU A 137 7.69 17.39 -2.66
C LEU A 137 7.24 18.70 -3.32
N GLU A 138 5.95 19.03 -3.24
CA GLU A 138 5.41 20.31 -3.73
C GLU A 138 6.07 21.52 -3.03
N LEU A 139 6.31 21.42 -1.71
CA LEU A 139 7.02 22.45 -0.97
C LEU A 139 8.48 22.59 -1.43
N ILE A 140 9.18 21.46 -1.64
CA ILE A 140 10.56 21.46 -2.13
C ILE A 140 10.61 22.05 -3.54
N GLU A 141 9.69 21.68 -4.42
CA GLU A 141 9.60 22.22 -5.77
C GLU A 141 9.37 23.74 -5.76
N THR A 142 8.48 24.21 -4.89
CA THR A 142 8.25 25.66 -4.71
C THR A 142 9.52 26.36 -4.24
N HIS A 143 10.22 25.80 -3.24
CA HIS A 143 11.48 26.37 -2.75
C HIS A 143 12.57 26.38 -3.84
N GLN A 144 12.65 25.33 -4.66
CA GLN A 144 13.60 25.27 -5.79
C GLN A 144 13.29 26.38 -6.81
N GLN A 145 12.02 26.55 -7.20
CA GLN A 145 11.60 27.62 -8.11
C GLN A 145 11.89 29.02 -7.56
N GLU A 146 11.68 29.24 -6.25
CA GLU A 146 11.99 30.51 -5.60
C GLU A 146 13.50 30.80 -5.59
N VAL A 147 14.33 29.80 -5.29
CA VAL A 147 15.79 29.91 -5.32
C VAL A 147 16.28 30.18 -6.74
N ASP A 148 15.78 29.46 -7.75
CA ASP A 148 16.15 29.67 -9.15
C ASP A 148 15.81 31.09 -9.61
N LYS A 149 14.63 31.59 -9.22
CA LYS A 149 14.23 32.96 -9.53
C LYS A 149 15.10 34.00 -8.82
N ALA A 150 15.46 33.76 -7.56
CA ALA A 150 16.35 34.63 -6.81
C ALA A 150 17.76 34.65 -7.42
N LEU A 151 18.30 33.48 -7.81
CA LEU A 151 19.58 33.35 -8.49
C LEU A 151 19.57 34.07 -9.83
N SER A 152 18.56 33.84 -10.69
CA SER A 152 18.42 34.55 -11.97
C SER A 152 18.38 36.07 -11.79
N SER A 153 17.70 36.56 -10.74
CA SER A 153 17.69 38.00 -10.44
C SER A 153 19.06 38.52 -10.02
N VAL A 154 19.84 37.75 -9.25
CA VAL A 154 21.20 38.13 -8.83
C VAL A 154 22.16 38.08 -10.01
N GLU A 155 22.05 37.06 -10.87
CA GLU A 155 22.84 36.92 -12.10
C GLU A 155 22.59 38.09 -13.06
N ASP A 156 21.33 38.49 -13.25
CA ASP A 156 20.98 39.64 -14.08
C ASP A 156 21.56 40.95 -13.54
N GLU A 157 21.48 41.17 -12.22
CA GLU A 157 22.06 42.34 -11.56
C GLU A 157 23.59 42.32 -11.66
N ALA A 158 24.24 41.17 -11.41
CA ALA A 158 25.68 41.01 -11.55
C ALA A 158 26.14 41.24 -12.99
N GLN A 159 25.42 40.71 -13.98
CA GLN A 159 25.70 40.94 -15.39
C GLN A 159 25.53 42.42 -15.78
N ARG A 160 24.57 43.11 -15.18
CA ARG A 160 24.36 44.54 -15.38
C ARG A 160 25.53 45.35 -14.83
N ILE A 161 25.94 45.10 -13.59
CA ILE A 161 27.10 45.74 -12.96
C ILE A 161 28.37 45.47 -13.78
N TYR A 162 28.58 44.22 -14.21
CA TYR A 162 29.71 43.87 -15.06
C TYR A 162 29.71 44.68 -16.35
N LYS A 163 28.57 44.79 -17.06
CA LYS A 163 28.49 45.58 -18.30
C LYS A 163 28.79 47.07 -18.07
N ASP A 164 28.35 47.63 -16.94
CA ASP A 164 28.58 49.02 -16.58
C ASP A 164 30.07 49.29 -16.22
N GLU A 165 30.71 48.38 -15.49
CA GLU A 165 32.11 48.50 -15.02
C GLU A 165 33.15 47.95 -16.02
N ARG A 166 32.74 47.15 -17.00
CA ARG A 166 33.63 46.48 -17.98
C ARG A 166 34.58 47.44 -18.69
N ASN A 167 34.14 48.66 -19.00
CA ASN A 167 34.98 49.65 -19.67
C ASN A 167 36.11 50.20 -18.76
N VAL A 168 35.97 50.09 -17.44
CA VAL A 168 36.97 50.53 -16.45
C VAL A 168 37.92 49.39 -16.08
N LEU A 169 37.44 48.14 -16.06
CA LEU A 169 38.23 46.96 -15.67
C LEU A 169 39.15 46.41 -16.77
N LEU A 170 38.87 46.69 -18.05
CA LEU A 170 39.64 46.20 -19.20
C LEU A 170 41.09 46.70 -19.28
N ASP A 171 41.45 47.73 -18.50
CA ASP A 171 42.80 48.34 -18.48
C ASP A 171 43.67 47.82 -17.31
N ASP A 172 43.14 46.94 -16.45
CA ASP A 172 43.85 46.40 -15.27
C ASP A 172 44.25 44.92 -15.44
N GLU A 173 45.55 44.67 -15.58
CA GLU A 173 46.16 43.33 -15.70
C GLU A 173 45.91 42.46 -14.45
N ALA A 174 45.77 43.07 -13.27
CA ALA A 174 45.48 42.35 -12.03
C ALA A 174 44.05 41.80 -12.00
N ALA A 175 43.08 42.50 -12.60
CA ALA A 175 41.72 42.02 -12.76
C ALA A 175 41.65 40.84 -13.76
N SER A 176 42.36 40.95 -14.88
CA SER A 176 42.45 39.90 -15.92
C SER A 176 43.02 38.57 -15.38
N THR A 177 44.12 38.64 -14.62
CA THR A 177 44.74 37.44 -14.01
C THR A 177 43.85 36.78 -12.96
N ARG A 178 43.09 37.57 -12.19
CA ARG A 178 42.12 37.07 -11.22
C ARG A 178 40.94 36.36 -11.91
N ASP A 179 40.40 36.92 -12.99
CA ASP A 179 39.30 36.32 -13.75
C ASP A 179 39.71 34.95 -14.34
N ALA A 180 40.92 34.85 -14.90
CA ALA A 180 41.46 33.58 -15.39
C ALA A 180 41.60 32.51 -14.28
N MET A 181 41.92 32.91 -13.05
CA MET A 181 41.97 31.97 -11.91
C MET A 181 40.58 31.49 -11.49
N TYR A 182 39.56 32.35 -11.51
CA TYR A 182 38.17 31.95 -11.20
C TYR A 182 37.59 31.05 -12.28
N GLU A 183 37.87 31.30 -13.56
CA GLU A 183 37.49 30.41 -14.66
C GLU A 183 38.10 29.02 -14.49
N GLN A 184 39.38 28.94 -14.10
CA GLN A 184 40.02 27.66 -13.80
C GLN A 184 39.37 26.96 -12.59
N ALA A 185 38.95 27.70 -11.57
CA ALA A 185 38.25 27.14 -10.42
C ALA A 185 36.88 26.55 -10.82
N GLU A 186 36.13 27.24 -11.70
CA GLU A 186 34.85 26.75 -12.24
C GLU A 186 35.01 25.45 -13.04
N ILE A 187 36.11 25.31 -13.79
CA ILE A 187 36.42 24.06 -14.52
C ILE A 187 36.66 22.91 -13.54
N ILE A 188 37.42 23.15 -12.47
CA ILE A 188 37.69 22.14 -11.44
C ILE A 188 36.40 21.74 -10.72
N GLU A 189 35.52 22.70 -10.41
CA GLU A 189 34.21 22.44 -9.80
C GLU A 189 33.34 21.55 -10.69
N ARG A 190 33.24 21.86 -11.99
CA ARG A 190 32.53 21.02 -12.97
C ARG A 190 33.10 19.59 -13.04
N GLU A 191 34.43 19.44 -12.96
CA GLU A 191 35.07 18.13 -12.94
C GLU A 191 34.73 17.34 -11.66
N VAL A 192 34.70 18.01 -10.49
CA VAL A 192 34.31 17.39 -9.22
C VAL A 192 32.85 16.96 -9.22
N GLU A 193 31.94 17.79 -9.78
CA GLU A 193 30.53 17.43 -9.88
C GLU A 193 30.30 16.27 -10.86
N GLN A 194 31.02 16.24 -11.98
CA GLN A 194 31.02 15.09 -12.89
C GLN A 194 31.50 13.82 -12.17
N MET A 195 32.57 13.89 -11.38
CA MET A 195 33.05 12.75 -10.59
C MET A 195 32.03 12.33 -9.54
N ALA A 196 31.33 13.27 -8.89
CA ALA A 196 30.27 12.96 -7.93
C ALA A 196 29.08 12.24 -8.59
N GLU A 197 28.63 12.70 -9.76
CA GLU A 197 27.56 12.04 -10.51
C GLU A 197 28.01 10.67 -11.05
N GLN A 198 29.28 10.53 -11.44
CA GLN A 198 29.87 9.23 -11.76
C GLN A 198 29.89 8.29 -10.55
N ILE A 199 30.28 8.77 -9.36
CA ILE A 199 30.24 7.98 -8.12
C ILE A 199 28.81 7.60 -7.78
N LYS A 200 27.84 8.52 -7.91
CA LYS A 200 26.42 8.24 -7.74
C LYS A 200 25.92 7.19 -8.72
N THR A 201 26.33 7.26 -9.99
CA THR A 201 26.03 6.24 -11.01
C THR A 201 26.67 4.90 -10.66
N ILE A 202 27.92 4.89 -10.17
CA ILE A 202 28.59 3.69 -9.68
C ILE A 202 27.84 3.13 -8.46
N ILE A 203 27.35 3.96 -7.55
CA ILE A 203 26.54 3.53 -6.40
C ILE A 203 25.18 3.00 -6.86
N GLN A 204 24.52 3.65 -7.81
CA GLN A 204 23.24 3.19 -8.37
C GLN A 204 23.40 1.86 -9.09
N THR A 205 24.46 1.71 -9.90
CA THR A 205 24.79 0.43 -10.57
C THR A 205 25.22 -0.62 -9.54
N LEU A 206 25.97 -0.25 -8.51
CA LEU A 206 26.31 -1.15 -7.41
C LEU A 206 25.08 -1.58 -6.63
N ASN A 207 24.13 -0.67 -6.36
CA ASN A 207 22.86 -0.96 -5.72
C ASN A 207 21.97 -1.80 -6.62
N ALA A 208 21.95 -1.56 -7.93
CA ALA A 208 21.27 -2.42 -8.90
C ALA A 208 21.92 -3.83 -8.96
N ASN A 209 23.24 -3.92 -8.77
CA ASN A 209 23.99 -5.17 -8.79
C ASN A 209 24.00 -5.91 -7.44
N GLN A 210 23.89 -5.22 -6.29
CA GLN A 210 23.92 -5.77 -4.92
C GLN A 210 22.52 -5.88 -4.28
N GLY A 211 21.54 -5.15 -4.81
CA GLY A 211 20.20 -4.98 -4.24
C GLY A 211 19.20 -4.60 -5.33
N GLY A 212 19.17 -5.41 -6.40
CA GLY A 212 18.35 -5.23 -7.59
C GLY A 212 17.02 -4.54 -7.32
N GLU A 213 16.84 -3.48 -8.11
CA GLU A 213 15.63 -2.70 -8.33
C GLU A 213 14.37 -3.55 -8.11
N LEU A 214 13.34 -2.94 -7.51
CA LEU A 214 12.03 -3.54 -7.25
C LEU A 214 11.27 -3.91 -8.55
N ASP A 215 11.90 -3.76 -9.70
CA ASP A 215 11.40 -4.26 -10.97
C ASP A 215 11.69 -5.75 -11.04
N ALA A 216 10.62 -6.54 -10.91
CA ALA A 216 10.69 -7.98 -11.02
C ALA A 216 11.14 -8.33 -12.45
N VAL A 217 12.46 -8.47 -12.66
CA VAL A 217 12.99 -9.06 -13.88
C VAL A 217 12.40 -10.46 -13.98
N ASP A 218 11.56 -10.63 -15.00
CA ASP A 218 10.95 -11.88 -15.44
C ASP A 218 12.06 -12.90 -15.73
N GLY A 219 12.44 -13.68 -14.70
CA GLY A 219 13.53 -14.65 -14.82
C GLY A 219 14.33 -14.97 -13.55
N MET A 220 14.13 -14.25 -12.44
CA MET A 220 14.89 -14.53 -11.21
C MET A 220 14.44 -15.85 -10.55
N SER A 221 15.38 -16.76 -10.30
CA SER A 221 15.10 -17.99 -9.56
C SER A 221 14.67 -17.65 -8.13
N PRO A 222 13.72 -18.39 -7.52
CA PRO A 222 13.35 -18.17 -6.12
C PRO A 222 14.54 -18.23 -5.16
N LEU A 223 15.62 -18.93 -5.53
CA LEU A 223 16.87 -18.95 -4.76
C LEU A 223 17.61 -17.60 -4.83
N ASP A 224 17.64 -16.96 -5.99
CA ASP A 224 18.27 -15.65 -6.17
C ASP A 224 17.53 -14.57 -5.36
N VAL A 225 16.20 -14.69 -5.26
CA VAL A 225 15.38 -13.82 -4.38
C VAL A 225 15.77 -14.01 -2.90
N VAL A 226 15.97 -15.26 -2.46
CA VAL A 226 16.37 -15.56 -1.08
C VAL A 226 17.77 -15.02 -0.77
N VAL A 227 18.74 -15.23 -1.67
CA VAL A 227 20.10 -14.69 -1.52
C VAL A 227 20.08 -13.16 -1.44
N ARG A 228 19.24 -12.50 -2.25
CA ARG A 228 19.04 -11.05 -2.22
C ARG A 228 18.46 -10.55 -0.90
N ILE A 229 17.43 -11.23 -0.39
CA ILE A 229 16.83 -10.89 0.92
C ILE A 229 17.88 -11.05 2.03
N LEU A 230 18.64 -12.14 2.02
CA LEU A 230 19.68 -12.40 3.01
C LEU A 230 20.80 -11.34 2.95
N ASN A 231 21.22 -10.93 1.76
CA ASN A 231 22.23 -9.89 1.61
C ASN A 231 21.73 -8.55 2.18
N ASN A 232 20.50 -8.15 1.86
CA ASN A 232 19.90 -6.94 2.41
C ASN A 232 19.72 -7.00 3.95
N GLN A 233 19.32 -8.17 4.46
CA GLN A 233 19.21 -8.41 5.89
C GLN A 233 20.58 -8.36 6.59
N LEU A 234 21.64 -8.88 5.97
CA LEU A 234 23.00 -8.81 6.49
C LEU A 234 23.48 -7.36 6.56
N SER A 235 23.31 -6.58 5.48
CA SER A 235 23.65 -5.16 5.48
C SER A 235 22.87 -4.38 6.53
N SER A 236 21.57 -4.66 6.67
CA SER A 236 20.73 -4.05 7.71
C SER A 236 21.21 -4.41 9.12
N LEU A 237 21.63 -5.66 9.33
CA LEU A 237 22.13 -6.12 10.63
C LEU A 237 23.50 -5.50 10.96
N MET A 238 24.40 -5.41 10.00
CA MET A 238 25.69 -4.72 10.16
C MET A 238 25.48 -3.24 10.49
N TRP A 239 24.54 -2.58 9.82
CA TRP A 239 24.19 -1.20 10.12
C TRP A 239 23.61 -1.03 11.54
N ILE A 240 22.76 -1.96 11.98
CA ILE A 240 22.24 -1.97 13.35
C ILE A 240 23.39 -2.15 14.36
N ASP A 241 24.33 -3.05 14.10
CA ASP A 241 25.47 -3.31 14.98
C ASP A 241 26.37 -2.07 15.11
N GLU A 242 26.72 -1.44 13.99
CA GLU A 242 27.47 -0.17 13.97
C GLU A 242 26.75 0.93 14.78
N LYS A 243 25.44 1.07 14.60
CA LYS A 243 24.65 2.06 15.34
C LYS A 243 24.48 1.72 16.82
N ALA A 244 24.41 0.45 17.17
CA ALA A 244 24.39 0.00 18.55
C ALA A 244 25.73 0.28 19.24
N GLU A 245 26.85 0.07 18.55
CA GLU A 245 28.19 0.41 19.03
C GLU A 245 28.35 1.93 19.19
N GLU A 246 27.88 2.72 18.22
CA GLU A 246 27.86 4.18 18.31
C GLU A 246 27.03 4.65 19.53
N PHE A 247 25.86 4.06 19.74
CA PHE A 247 24.99 4.39 20.88
C PHE A 247 25.64 3.98 22.22
N SER A 248 26.25 2.80 22.29
CA SER A 248 27.00 2.32 23.45
C SER A 248 28.17 3.26 23.79
N SER A 249 28.95 3.67 22.78
CA SER A 249 30.04 4.64 22.92
C SER A 249 29.53 6.00 23.43
N ARG A 250 28.41 6.50 22.89
CA ARG A 250 27.75 7.73 23.37
C ARG A 250 27.30 7.61 24.83
N ILE A 251 26.71 6.48 25.24
CA ILE A 251 26.34 6.21 26.64
C ILE A 251 27.58 6.20 27.53
N GLN A 252 28.64 5.51 27.13
CA GLN A 252 29.88 5.41 27.92
C GLN A 252 30.53 6.80 28.06
N LYS A 253 30.53 7.61 26.99
CA LYS A 253 31.01 8.99 27.04
C LYS A 253 30.18 9.84 28.01
N LEU A 254 28.85 9.74 27.98
CA LEU A 254 27.97 10.44 28.92
C LEU A 254 28.17 9.97 30.37
N ALA A 255 28.32 8.66 30.60
CA ALA A 255 28.61 8.11 31.93
C ALA A 255 29.95 8.63 32.45
N ASN A 256 30.99 8.66 31.61
CA ASN A 256 32.30 9.18 31.97
C ASN A 256 32.29 10.70 32.20
N GLN A 257 31.56 11.47 31.39
CA GLN A 257 31.37 12.91 31.57
C GLN A 257 30.57 13.23 32.83
N GLY A 258 29.50 12.49 33.12
CA GLY A 258 28.74 12.61 34.36
C GLY A 258 29.57 12.25 35.58
N SER A 259 30.43 11.24 35.48
CA SER A 259 31.39 10.87 36.54
C SER A 259 32.49 11.93 36.72
N ALA A 260 32.97 12.55 35.64
CA ALA A 260 33.93 13.66 35.68
C ALA A 260 33.33 14.95 36.26
N ALA A 261 32.09 15.31 35.88
CA ALA A 261 31.37 16.46 36.43
C ALA A 261 31.05 16.26 37.92
N ASN A 262 30.71 15.03 38.34
CA ASN A 262 30.51 14.69 39.74
C ASN A 262 31.85 14.73 40.52
N ARG A 263 32.96 14.35 39.89
CA ARG A 263 34.31 14.43 40.49
C ARG A 263 34.82 15.86 40.62
N GLU A 264 34.51 16.77 39.70
CA GLU A 264 34.81 18.21 39.85
C GLU A 264 33.98 18.87 40.97
N LEU A 265 32.74 18.43 41.19
CA LEU A 265 31.92 18.89 42.33
C LEU A 265 32.45 18.40 43.69
N ILE A 266 33.13 17.25 43.71
CA ILE A 266 33.66 16.61 44.93
C ILE A 266 35.15 16.93 45.16
N ALA A 267 35.85 17.53 44.18
CA ALA A 267 37.23 17.97 44.36
C ALA A 267 37.29 19.07 45.43
N PRO A 268 37.95 18.86 46.58
CA PRO A 268 38.07 19.88 47.60
C PRO A 268 38.88 21.06 47.03
N LYS A 269 38.36 22.28 47.18
CA LYS A 269 39.08 23.52 46.89
C LYS A 269 40.23 23.69 47.89
N TYR A 270 41.36 23.01 47.66
CA TYR A 270 42.62 23.26 48.37
C TYR A 270 43.46 24.26 47.59
N TRP A 271 43.01 25.53 47.55
CA TRP A 271 43.90 26.64 47.25
C TRP A 271 43.51 27.85 48.10
N LEU A 272 44.50 28.30 48.87
CA LEU A 272 44.67 29.53 49.65
C LEU A 272 44.54 29.37 51.17
N SER A 273 45.68 29.04 51.78
CA SER A 273 46.14 29.72 52.99
C SER A 273 47.56 30.24 52.75
#